data_AF-A0A7S1UHE8-F1
#
_entry.id   AF-A0A7S1UHE8-F1
#
_cell.length_a   1.000
_cell.length_b   1.000
_cell.length_c   1.000
_cell.angle_alpha   90.00
_cell.angle_beta   90.00
_cell.angle_gamma   90.00
#
_symmetry.space_group_name_H-M   'P 1'
#
loop_
_entity.id
_entity.type
_entity.pdbx_description
1 polymer ?
#
loop_
_entity_poly.entity_id
_entity_poly.type
_entity_poly.pdbx_seq_one_letter_code
_entity_poly.pdbx_strand_id
1 'polypeptide(L)'
;MKVKVECHGSTFDVDVGEGTQTVKWLTMVASQRYHLLKPSGRARLRERDSGKRGFFVPKMVGVKHMNGIDRMDPNMKICEAVSGDATLVVELQEKVDVDALGAPEVNEFTKEAFHVGECSRRRFEGDERRRRREQEEKEAFDITTEFRVMETDVALKCGANAMSLSDIYDNMLDHLARDVEETIAMDDGGKRAVGECLDQIKELYEYFTGSLELSARMERAELAYLLHVCGCTNTKVAEGQQCVDFCYRNSGAGDDGLTFPQLVGALMIYTHWARQRSGAEGGAVSDSFGELVGEGILEKFLLTNQDEVRDALQSPAIQEFIRQNWDKLESVFVKSAARDDGGAGGRRGRVSVEGIQALLQQADLLVAGANEANAQDKHRRLCEKGFYQVQNDPTVQLELDGLVFAPFLECVARLAQEIFDEDSMSVKEKVQLSLDAVLDNYFRTR
;
A
#
# COMPACT_ATOMS: atom_id res chain seq x y z
N MET A 1 -1.78 43.74 -27.01
CA MET A 1 -1.17 44.21 -25.75
C MET A 1 0.17 43.51 -25.60
N LYS A 2 1.22 44.25 -25.22
CA LYS A 2 2.52 43.67 -24.90
C LYS A 2 2.82 43.90 -23.43
N VAL A 3 3.32 42.89 -22.75
CA VAL A 3 3.66 42.94 -21.33
C VAL A 3 5.15 42.69 -21.17
N LYS A 4 5.81 43.53 -20.38
CA LYS A 4 7.21 43.36 -20.04
C LYS A 4 7.32 42.40 -18.84
N VAL A 5 8.06 41.31 -19.01
CA VAL A 5 8.25 40.29 -17.97
C VAL A 5 9.73 40.22 -17.58
N GLU A 6 9.99 40.32 -16.29
CA GLU A 6 11.28 40.13 -15.64
C GLU A 6 11.31 38.76 -14.95
N CYS A 7 12.30 37.93 -15.30
CA CYS A 7 12.46 36.59 -14.76
C CYS A 7 13.94 36.33 -14.50
N HIS A 8 14.32 36.17 -13.22
CA HIS A 8 15.70 35.90 -12.78
C HIS A 8 16.74 36.83 -13.44
N GLY A 9 16.46 38.14 -13.41
CA GLY A 9 17.33 39.18 -13.97
C GLY A 9 17.30 39.32 -15.50
N SER A 10 16.56 38.45 -16.22
CA SER A 10 16.32 38.60 -17.65
C SER A 10 14.98 39.29 -17.91
N THR A 11 14.94 40.23 -18.84
CA THR A 11 13.70 40.93 -19.22
C THR A 11 13.36 40.65 -20.67
N PHE A 12 12.09 40.31 -20.95
CA PHE A 12 11.61 40.13 -22.31
C PHE A 12 10.15 40.57 -22.46
N ASP A 13 9.80 41.02 -23.66
CA ASP A 13 8.43 41.42 -23.99
C ASP A 13 7.63 40.23 -24.50
N VAL A 14 6.47 39.98 -23.89
CA VAL A 14 5.52 38.94 -24.29
C VAL A 14 4.31 39.59 -24.93
N ASP A 15 3.96 39.16 -26.14
CA ASP A 15 2.73 39.56 -26.80
C ASP A 15 1.57 38.72 -26.25
N VAL A 16 0.58 39.38 -25.68
CA VAL A 16 -0.57 38.73 -25.01
C VAL A 16 -1.89 39.00 -25.74
N GLY A 17 -1.85 39.62 -26.93
CA GLY A 17 -3.05 39.90 -27.71
C GLY A 17 -4.02 40.80 -26.95
N GLU A 18 -5.26 40.35 -26.73
CA GLU A 18 -6.28 41.06 -25.95
C GLU A 18 -6.11 40.93 -24.43
N GLY A 19 -5.15 40.12 -23.96
CA GLY A 19 -4.92 39.90 -22.52
C GLY A 19 -5.99 39.02 -21.85
N THR A 20 -6.80 38.31 -22.64
CA THR A 20 -7.84 37.38 -22.15
C THR A 20 -7.28 36.09 -21.54
N GLN A 21 -5.99 35.82 -21.77
CA GLN A 21 -5.28 34.71 -21.15
C GLN A 21 -5.03 34.94 -19.66
N THR A 22 -4.81 33.86 -18.92
CA THR A 22 -4.57 33.92 -17.48
C THR A 22 -3.12 34.25 -17.13
N VAL A 23 -2.90 34.80 -15.94
CA VAL A 23 -1.56 35.05 -15.37
C VAL A 23 -0.73 33.76 -15.31
N LYS A 24 -1.37 32.62 -15.01
CA LYS A 24 -0.78 31.28 -15.08
C LYS A 24 -0.16 30.99 -16.43
N TRP A 25 -0.91 31.22 -17.53
CA TRP A 25 -0.40 30.99 -18.88
C TRP A 25 0.85 31.84 -19.14
N LEU A 26 0.80 33.13 -18.77
CA LEU A 26 1.91 34.05 -18.96
C LEU A 26 3.17 33.61 -18.19
N THR A 27 2.98 33.12 -16.97
CA THR A 27 4.05 32.61 -16.10
C THR A 27 4.72 31.38 -16.72
N MET A 28 3.95 30.48 -17.33
CA MET A 28 4.48 29.31 -18.05
C MET A 28 5.28 29.70 -19.29
N VAL A 29 4.77 30.66 -20.07
CA VAL A 29 5.48 31.21 -21.23
C VAL A 29 6.79 31.87 -20.81
N ALA A 30 6.78 32.64 -19.72
CA ALA A 30 7.97 33.28 -19.18
C ALA A 30 9.04 32.26 -18.76
N SER A 31 8.62 31.20 -18.06
CA SER A 31 9.48 30.09 -17.63
C SER A 31 10.15 29.39 -18.82
N GLN A 32 9.37 29.12 -19.87
CA GLN A 32 9.87 28.48 -21.09
C GLN A 32 10.83 29.40 -21.86
N ARG A 33 10.52 30.69 -21.98
CA ARG A 33 11.41 31.67 -22.62
C ARG A 33 12.73 31.81 -21.87
N TYR A 34 12.67 31.91 -20.55
CA TYR A 34 13.87 31.92 -19.71
C TYR A 34 14.73 30.67 -19.90
N HIS A 35 14.09 29.49 -20.01
CA HIS A 35 14.80 28.24 -20.32
C HIS A 35 15.53 28.29 -21.67
N LEU A 36 14.88 28.84 -22.71
CA LEU A 36 15.44 28.95 -24.05
C LEU A 36 16.56 30.00 -24.16
N LEU A 37 16.56 31.02 -23.29
CA LEU A 37 17.61 32.03 -23.24
C LEU A 37 18.93 31.49 -22.66
N LYS A 38 18.91 30.37 -21.92
CA LYS A 38 20.15 29.75 -21.43
C LYS A 38 20.91 29.12 -22.61
N PRO A 39 22.21 29.43 -22.79
CA PRO A 39 22.99 28.93 -23.91
C PRO A 39 22.92 27.40 -23.99
N SER A 40 22.71 26.82 -25.18
CA SER A 40 22.61 25.37 -25.41
C SER A 40 23.87 24.80 -26.09
N GLY A 41 24.10 23.48 -25.97
CA GLY A 41 25.21 22.80 -26.66
C GLY A 41 26.59 22.88 -26.00
N ARG A 42 27.66 22.72 -26.80
CA ARG A 42 29.09 22.61 -26.36
C ARG A 42 29.59 23.83 -25.57
N ALA A 43 28.95 24.99 -25.69
CA ALA A 43 29.24 26.19 -24.90
C ALA A 43 28.95 26.03 -23.39
N ARG A 44 28.16 25.02 -22.99
CA ARG A 44 27.81 24.73 -21.58
C ARG A 44 28.93 24.10 -20.75
N LEU A 45 29.99 23.56 -21.36
CA LEU A 45 31.02 22.80 -20.64
C LEU A 45 31.94 23.64 -19.73
N ARG A 46 31.78 24.97 -19.70
CA ARG A 46 32.61 25.89 -18.90
C ARG A 46 31.87 26.63 -17.79
N GLU A 47 30.53 26.58 -17.77
CA GLU A 47 29.78 27.11 -16.62
C GLU A 47 29.68 26.01 -15.56
N ARG A 48 30.54 26.13 -14.54
CA ARG A 48 30.47 25.32 -13.33
C ARG A 48 29.18 25.68 -12.56
N ASP A 49 28.49 24.64 -12.12
CA ASP A 49 27.60 24.59 -10.96
C ASP A 49 26.23 25.29 -11.02
N SER A 50 25.18 24.44 -11.05
CA SER A 50 23.93 24.47 -10.26
C SER A 50 22.65 24.18 -11.06
N GLY A 51 22.62 24.45 -12.37
CA GLY A 51 21.42 24.27 -13.18
C GLY A 51 21.14 22.80 -13.51
N LYS A 52 20.50 22.05 -12.61
CA LYS A 52 19.97 20.72 -12.91
C LYS A 52 19.09 20.81 -14.16
N ARG A 53 19.26 19.86 -15.09
CA ARG A 53 18.39 19.72 -16.28
C ARG A 53 16.96 19.50 -15.77
N GLY A 54 16.03 20.39 -16.12
CA GLY A 54 14.66 20.27 -15.65
C GLY A 54 13.75 21.37 -16.16
N PHE A 55 12.45 21.13 -15.98
CA PHE A 55 11.39 22.10 -16.17
C PHE A 55 11.47 23.13 -15.03
N PHE A 56 11.47 24.43 -15.34
CA PHE A 56 11.43 25.45 -14.30
C PHE A 56 10.00 25.56 -13.78
N VAL A 57 9.81 25.35 -12.49
CA VAL A 57 8.52 25.49 -11.83
C VAL A 57 8.40 26.93 -11.33
N PRO A 58 7.33 27.66 -11.69
CA PRO A 58 7.13 28.99 -11.13
C PRO A 58 6.87 28.92 -9.63
N LYS A 59 7.49 29.83 -8.88
CA LYS A 59 7.33 29.99 -7.43
C LYS A 59 6.33 31.10 -7.10
N MET A 60 6.38 32.21 -7.85
CA MET A 60 5.55 33.38 -7.63
C MET A 60 5.49 34.22 -8.90
N VAL A 61 4.37 34.93 -9.08
CA VAL A 61 4.20 35.96 -10.09
C VAL A 61 3.56 37.20 -9.45
N GLY A 62 4.04 38.38 -9.83
CA GLY A 62 3.52 39.62 -9.31
C GLY A 62 3.84 40.84 -10.16
N VAL A 63 3.21 41.96 -9.85
CA VAL A 63 3.47 43.26 -10.50
C VAL A 63 4.56 43.99 -9.73
N LYS A 64 5.58 44.49 -10.44
CA LYS A 64 6.66 45.29 -9.83
C LYS A 64 6.17 46.72 -9.59
N HIS A 65 6.10 47.11 -8.33
CA HIS A 65 5.86 48.48 -7.88
C HIS A 65 7.13 49.09 -7.27
N MET A 66 7.13 50.41 -7.05
CA MET A 66 8.26 51.10 -6.41
C MET A 66 8.57 50.56 -5.00
N ASN A 67 7.57 50.00 -4.31
CA ASN A 67 7.67 49.56 -2.92
C ASN A 67 7.72 48.04 -2.74
N GLY A 68 7.81 47.26 -3.82
CA GLY A 68 7.83 45.80 -3.74
C GLY A 68 7.13 45.12 -4.91
N ILE A 69 6.86 43.82 -4.75
CA ILE A 69 6.15 43.00 -5.73
C ILE A 69 4.78 42.67 -5.14
N ASP A 70 3.71 43.04 -5.84
CA ASP A 70 2.35 42.68 -5.45
C ASP A 70 1.97 41.35 -6.10
N ARG A 71 1.65 40.34 -5.29
CA ARG A 71 1.42 38.96 -5.76
C ARG A 71 0.09 38.89 -6.51
N MET A 72 0.09 38.23 -7.67
CA MET A 72 -1.10 38.09 -8.51
C MET A 72 -1.70 36.69 -8.37
N ASP A 73 -3.04 36.61 -8.44
CA ASP A 73 -3.74 35.33 -8.55
C ASP A 73 -3.43 34.70 -9.92
N PRO A 74 -2.95 33.44 -9.97
CA PRO A 74 -2.63 32.76 -11.23
C PRO A 74 -3.83 32.62 -12.18
N ASN A 75 -5.06 32.60 -11.68
CA ASN A 75 -6.26 32.41 -12.48
C ASN A 75 -6.88 33.73 -12.97
N MET A 76 -6.37 34.88 -12.51
CA MET A 76 -6.80 36.20 -12.98
C MET A 76 -6.41 36.40 -14.45
N LYS A 77 -7.22 37.16 -15.21
CA LYS A 77 -6.87 37.51 -16.59
C LYS A 77 -5.80 38.59 -16.61
N ILE A 78 -4.91 38.52 -17.59
CA ILE A 78 -3.80 39.48 -17.71
C ILE A 78 -4.31 40.91 -17.89
N CYS A 79 -5.39 41.11 -18.66
CA CYS A 79 -5.98 42.43 -18.87
C CYS A 79 -6.63 43.03 -17.63
N GLU A 80 -7.04 42.20 -16.66
CA GLU A 80 -7.59 42.65 -15.37
C GLU A 80 -6.47 42.99 -14.39
N ALA A 81 -5.34 42.28 -14.51
CA ALA A 81 -4.27 42.32 -13.54
C ALA A 81 -3.14 43.31 -13.91
N VAL A 82 -3.04 43.70 -15.18
CA VAL A 82 -1.96 44.55 -15.70
C VAL A 82 -2.55 45.74 -16.45
N SER A 83 -2.23 46.95 -15.99
CA SER A 83 -2.57 48.19 -16.69
C SER A 83 -1.31 48.92 -17.15
N GLY A 84 -1.31 49.36 -18.42
CA GLY A 84 -0.23 50.17 -19.00
C GLY A 84 1.11 49.45 -19.16
N ASP A 85 2.20 50.17 -18.86
CA ASP A 85 3.60 49.74 -19.04
C ASP A 85 4.18 48.99 -17.81
N ALA A 86 3.31 48.39 -16.99
CA ALA A 86 3.75 47.68 -15.79
C ALA A 86 4.65 46.48 -16.13
N THR A 87 5.67 46.27 -15.29
CA THR A 87 6.60 45.14 -15.43
C THR A 87 6.18 44.03 -14.49
N LEU A 88 5.93 42.84 -15.03
CA LEU A 88 5.65 41.66 -14.22
C LEU A 88 6.94 40.97 -13.82
N VAL A 89 7.00 40.46 -12.60
CA VAL A 89 8.10 39.66 -12.08
C VAL A 89 7.62 38.22 -11.95
N VAL A 90 8.37 37.31 -12.56
CA VAL A 90 8.17 35.86 -12.43
C VAL A 90 9.38 35.27 -11.73
N GLU A 91 9.18 34.76 -10.52
CA GLU A 91 10.19 34.04 -9.77
C GLU A 91 10.06 32.54 -10.05
N LEU A 92 11.14 31.92 -10.53
CA LEU A 92 11.21 30.48 -10.73
C LEU A 92 11.87 29.81 -9.53
N GLN A 93 11.43 28.61 -9.20
CA GLN A 93 12.03 27.80 -8.16
C GLN A 93 13.41 27.29 -8.62
N GLU A 94 14.46 27.61 -7.86
CA GLU A 94 15.84 27.19 -8.15
C GLU A 94 16.06 25.70 -7.90
N LYS A 95 15.39 25.16 -6.88
CA LYS A 95 15.45 23.77 -6.47
C LYS A 95 14.05 23.29 -6.13
N VAL A 96 13.62 22.20 -6.78
CA VAL A 96 12.42 21.46 -6.37
C VAL A 96 12.78 20.76 -5.07
N ASP A 97 12.19 21.23 -3.99
CA ASP A 97 12.28 20.54 -2.71
C ASP A 97 11.54 19.21 -2.85
N VAL A 98 12.11 18.18 -2.23
CA VAL A 98 11.55 16.84 -2.25
C VAL A 98 11.26 16.45 -0.82
N ASP A 99 10.13 15.77 -0.62
CA ASP A 99 9.76 15.24 0.69
C ASP A 99 10.68 14.06 1.10
N ALA A 100 10.41 13.49 2.27
CA ALA A 100 11.18 12.37 2.81
C ALA A 100 11.19 11.12 1.91
N LEU A 101 10.29 11.04 0.93
CA LEU A 101 10.12 9.92 0.00
C LEU A 101 10.65 10.23 -1.40
N GLY A 102 11.22 11.41 -1.59
CA GLY A 102 11.76 11.85 -2.86
C GLY A 102 10.70 12.39 -3.83
N ALA A 103 9.45 12.59 -3.40
CA ALA A 103 8.42 13.21 -4.22
C ALA A 103 8.54 14.75 -4.17
N PRO A 104 8.28 15.47 -5.27
CA PRO A 104 8.46 16.92 -5.33
C PRO A 104 7.41 17.67 -4.51
N GLU A 105 7.86 18.55 -3.62
CA GLU A 105 6.98 19.41 -2.84
C GLU A 105 6.32 20.48 -3.73
N VAL A 106 5.00 20.52 -3.68
CA VAL A 106 4.20 21.46 -4.48
C VAL A 106 4.11 22.81 -3.78
N ASN A 107 4.65 23.85 -4.43
CA ASN A 107 4.64 25.22 -3.92
C ASN A 107 3.23 25.87 -4.00
N GLU A 108 3.04 26.96 -3.25
CA GLU A 108 1.73 27.65 -3.17
C GLU A 108 1.19 28.11 -4.53
N PHE A 109 2.06 28.68 -5.37
CA PHE A 109 1.67 29.10 -6.71
C PHE A 109 1.11 27.94 -7.53
N THR A 110 1.76 26.77 -7.46
CA THR A 110 1.33 25.57 -8.19
C THR A 110 0.01 25.04 -7.65
N LYS A 111 -0.20 25.11 -6.33
CA LYS A 111 -1.52 24.81 -5.74
C LYS A 111 -2.56 25.76 -6.33
N GLU A 112 -2.41 27.07 -6.21
CA GLU A 112 -3.39 28.05 -6.70
C GLU A 112 -3.66 27.94 -8.22
N ALA A 113 -2.61 27.73 -9.02
CA ALA A 113 -2.69 27.72 -10.47
C ALA A 113 -3.33 26.45 -11.05
N PHE A 114 -3.19 25.30 -10.40
CA PHE A 114 -3.60 24.00 -10.96
C PHE A 114 -4.71 23.28 -10.18
N HIS A 115 -5.22 23.91 -9.11
CA HIS A 115 -6.28 23.39 -8.25
C HIS A 115 -7.70 23.72 -8.76
N VAL A 116 -7.89 23.72 -10.08
CA VAL A 116 -9.18 23.97 -10.71
C VAL A 116 -9.71 22.65 -11.29
N GLY A 117 -10.14 21.74 -10.41
CA GLY A 117 -10.76 20.47 -10.79
C GLY A 117 -10.83 19.45 -9.64
N GLU A 118 -11.91 18.65 -9.58
CA GLU A 118 -12.13 17.66 -8.50
C GLU A 118 -11.00 16.63 -8.40
N CYS A 119 -10.42 16.20 -9.54
CA CYS A 119 -9.32 15.24 -9.54
C CYS A 119 -8.03 15.81 -8.95
N SER A 120 -7.69 17.07 -9.24
CA SER A 120 -6.55 17.74 -8.63
C SER A 120 -6.79 17.91 -7.13
N ARG A 121 -8.00 18.34 -6.74
CA ARG A 121 -8.38 18.52 -5.34
C ARG A 121 -8.21 17.24 -4.52
N ARG A 122 -8.68 16.09 -5.04
CA ARG A 122 -8.51 14.78 -4.39
C ARG A 122 -7.05 14.38 -4.18
N ARG A 123 -6.16 14.64 -5.14
CA ARG A 123 -4.72 14.34 -4.99
C ARG A 123 -4.09 15.16 -3.87
N PHE A 124 -4.41 16.45 -3.79
CA PHE A 124 -3.86 17.33 -2.77
C PHE A 124 -4.47 17.15 -1.38
N GLU A 125 -5.77 16.86 -1.28
CA GLU A 125 -6.39 16.42 -0.03
C GLU A 125 -5.73 15.13 0.50
N GLY A 126 -5.27 14.25 -0.41
CA GLY A 126 -4.44 13.10 -0.08
C GLY A 126 -3.09 13.50 0.52
N ASP A 127 -2.37 14.44 -0.10
CA ASP A 127 -1.08 14.93 0.41
C ASP A 127 -1.20 15.65 1.76
N GLU A 128 -2.26 16.42 2.00
CA GLU A 128 -2.51 17.05 3.31
C GLU A 128 -2.86 16.02 4.38
N ARG A 129 -3.70 15.02 4.07
CA ARG A 129 -3.97 13.89 4.97
C ARG A 129 -2.68 13.13 5.29
N ARG A 130 -1.80 12.97 4.30
CA ARG A 130 -0.50 12.33 4.47
C ARG A 130 0.40 13.13 5.41
N ARG A 131 0.56 14.44 5.19
CA ARG A 131 1.35 15.31 6.09
C ARG A 131 0.82 15.31 7.52
N ARG A 132 -0.51 15.30 7.67
CA ARG A 132 -1.15 15.21 8.98
C ARG A 132 -0.83 13.88 9.67
N ARG A 133 -0.93 12.75 8.94
CA ARG A 133 -0.51 11.44 9.45
C ARG A 133 0.97 11.41 9.81
N GLU A 134 1.85 12.01 9.00
CA GLU A 134 3.29 12.08 9.30
C GLU A 134 3.60 12.90 10.54
N GLN A 135 2.84 13.97 10.78
CA GLN A 135 2.96 14.75 12.00
C GLN A 135 2.44 13.97 13.21
N GLU A 136 1.30 13.29 13.07
CA GLU A 136 0.75 12.39 14.09
C GLU A 136 1.69 11.19 14.37
N GLU A 137 2.36 10.64 13.35
CA GLU A 137 3.35 9.56 13.47
C GLU A 137 4.67 10.02 14.09
N LYS A 138 5.14 11.22 13.77
CA LYS A 138 6.30 11.82 14.45
C LYS A 138 6.02 12.09 15.92
N GLU A 139 4.84 12.64 16.21
CA GLU A 139 4.38 12.85 17.59
C GLU A 139 4.25 11.50 18.33
N ALA A 140 3.71 10.46 17.67
CA ALA A 140 3.65 9.11 18.23
C ALA A 140 5.05 8.48 18.42
N PHE A 141 5.98 8.69 17.49
CA PHE A 141 7.35 8.19 17.58
C PHE A 141 8.14 8.86 18.71
N ASP A 142 7.97 10.17 18.91
CA ASP A 142 8.57 10.90 20.02
C ASP A 142 8.01 10.40 21.37
N ILE A 143 6.68 10.17 21.46
CA ILE A 143 6.04 9.54 22.63
C ILE A 143 6.59 8.13 22.89
N THR A 144 6.76 7.32 21.84
CA THR A 144 7.28 5.94 21.95
C THR A 144 8.76 5.91 22.37
N THR A 145 9.53 6.93 21.96
CA THR A 145 10.95 7.06 22.30
C THR A 145 11.14 7.51 23.75
N GLU A 146 10.29 8.41 24.25
CA GLU A 146 10.21 8.72 25.69
C GLU A 146 9.76 7.50 26.51
N PHE A 147 8.86 6.67 25.97
CA PHE A 147 8.42 5.43 26.61
C PHE A 147 9.54 4.38 26.71
N ARG A 148 10.38 4.22 25.69
CA ARG A 148 11.54 3.30 25.72
C ARG A 148 12.61 3.68 26.75
N VAL A 149 12.77 4.98 27.02
CA VAL A 149 13.65 5.48 28.10
C VAL A 149 13.05 5.18 29.48
N MET A 150 11.72 5.19 29.62
CA MET A 150 11.04 4.71 30.82
C MET A 150 11.06 3.18 30.96
N GLU A 151 10.93 2.43 29.86
CA GLU A 151 10.90 0.97 29.85
C GLU A 151 12.26 0.36 30.27
N THR A 152 13.37 1.01 29.88
CA THR A 152 14.71 0.64 30.38
C THR A 152 14.87 0.95 31.87
N ASP A 153 14.27 2.03 32.35
CA ASP A 153 14.34 2.43 33.76
C ASP A 153 13.42 1.58 34.66
N VAL A 154 12.32 1.06 34.12
CA VAL A 154 11.39 0.10 34.76
C VAL A 154 11.96 -1.32 34.71
N ALA A 155 12.55 -1.76 33.61
CA ALA A 155 13.21 -3.07 33.52
C ALA A 155 14.42 -3.19 34.48
N LEU A 156 15.12 -2.07 34.75
CA LEU A 156 16.18 -1.99 35.76
C LEU A 156 15.65 -1.97 37.21
N LYS A 157 14.40 -1.53 37.44
CA LYS A 157 13.76 -1.47 38.78
C LYS A 157 12.91 -2.70 39.11
N CYS A 158 12.42 -3.44 38.11
CA CYS A 158 11.55 -4.61 38.28
C CYS A 158 12.29 -5.96 38.33
N GLY A 159 13.61 -5.97 38.52
CA GLY A 159 14.39 -7.19 38.73
C GLY A 159 14.05 -7.90 40.04
N ALA A 160 12.93 -8.65 40.08
CA ALA A 160 12.70 -9.73 41.05
C ALA A 160 11.49 -10.63 40.73
N ASN A 161 10.46 -10.21 40.00
CA ASN A 161 9.25 -11.01 39.80
C ASN A 161 8.96 -11.22 38.31
N ALA A 162 9.67 -12.16 37.70
CA ALA A 162 9.27 -12.70 36.40
C ALA A 162 7.97 -13.51 36.61
N MET A 163 6.82 -12.89 36.30
CA MET A 163 5.57 -13.61 36.08
C MET A 163 5.84 -14.75 35.11
N SER A 164 5.48 -15.99 35.45
CA SER A 164 5.72 -17.09 34.52
C SER A 164 4.79 -16.94 33.33
N LEU A 165 5.21 -17.44 32.15
CA LEU A 165 4.34 -17.47 30.96
C LEU A 165 3.01 -18.21 31.23
N SER A 166 2.97 -19.11 32.22
CA SER A 166 1.75 -19.77 32.70
C SER A 166 0.82 -18.80 33.42
N ASP A 167 1.36 -17.91 34.27
CA ASP A 167 0.55 -16.95 35.02
C ASP A 167 -0.02 -15.85 34.11
N ILE A 168 0.71 -15.51 33.03
CA ILE A 168 0.20 -14.63 31.96
C ILE A 168 -0.92 -15.35 31.19
N TYR A 169 -0.76 -16.64 30.92
CA TYR A 169 -1.74 -17.46 30.21
C TYR A 169 -3.03 -17.66 31.02
N ASP A 170 -2.93 -17.97 32.31
CA ASP A 170 -4.07 -18.16 33.21
C ASP A 170 -4.83 -16.84 33.41
N ASN A 171 -4.12 -15.71 33.57
CA ASN A 171 -4.76 -14.39 33.61
C ASN A 171 -5.43 -14.03 32.27
N MET A 172 -4.80 -14.34 31.13
CA MET A 172 -5.40 -14.09 29.81
C MET A 172 -6.64 -14.95 29.55
N LEU A 173 -6.65 -16.21 29.97
CA LEU A 173 -7.81 -17.10 29.87
C LEU A 173 -8.95 -16.65 30.79
N ASP A 174 -8.65 -16.22 32.02
CA ASP A 174 -9.64 -15.66 32.94
C ASP A 174 -10.22 -14.33 32.41
N HIS A 175 -9.39 -13.51 31.75
CA HIS A 175 -9.85 -12.31 31.05
C HIS A 175 -10.70 -12.64 29.82
N LEU A 176 -10.28 -13.59 28.98
CA LEU A 176 -11.03 -14.02 27.80
C LEU A 176 -12.37 -14.66 28.17
N ALA A 177 -12.41 -15.45 29.25
CA ALA A 177 -13.64 -16.04 29.77
C ALA A 177 -14.60 -14.97 30.30
N ARG A 178 -14.09 -13.96 31.01
CA ARG A 178 -14.88 -12.78 31.42
C ARG A 178 -15.37 -11.96 30.24
N ASP A 179 -14.53 -11.72 29.24
CA ASP A 179 -14.89 -10.95 28.05
C ASP A 179 -15.97 -11.68 27.23
N VAL A 180 -15.92 -13.02 27.18
CA VAL A 180 -16.98 -13.85 26.58
C VAL A 180 -18.28 -13.79 27.40
N GLU A 181 -18.20 -13.82 28.73
CA GLU A 181 -19.37 -13.64 29.62
C GLU A 181 -19.97 -12.23 29.49
N GLU A 182 -19.16 -11.19 29.37
CA GLU A 182 -19.58 -9.81 29.09
C GLU A 182 -20.19 -9.67 27.69
N THR A 183 -19.64 -10.37 26.70
CA THR A 183 -20.21 -10.45 25.34
C THR A 183 -21.59 -11.12 25.34
N ILE A 184 -21.79 -12.15 26.17
CA ILE A 184 -23.11 -12.79 26.37
C ILE A 184 -24.09 -11.83 27.06
N ALA A 185 -23.58 -10.98 27.97
CA ALA A 185 -24.34 -9.96 28.68
C ALA A 185 -24.62 -8.68 27.86
N MET A 186 -24.10 -8.57 26.63
CA MET A 186 -24.35 -7.43 25.74
C MET A 186 -25.84 -7.23 25.42
N ASP A 187 -26.19 -5.98 25.17
CA ASP A 187 -27.49 -5.62 24.58
C ASP A 187 -27.63 -6.14 23.13
N ASP A 188 -28.83 -6.06 22.58
CA ASP A 188 -29.12 -6.54 21.22
C ASP A 188 -28.29 -5.82 20.14
N GLY A 189 -27.73 -4.63 20.45
CA GLY A 189 -26.85 -3.88 19.56
C GLY A 189 -25.44 -4.48 19.51
N GLY A 190 -24.84 -4.74 20.68
CA GLY A 190 -23.51 -5.37 20.78
C GLY A 190 -23.48 -6.77 20.16
N LYS A 191 -24.52 -7.58 20.39
CA LYS A 191 -24.65 -8.91 19.78
C LYS A 191 -24.70 -8.85 18.25
N ARG A 192 -25.36 -7.84 17.68
CA ARG A 192 -25.42 -7.63 16.24
C ARG A 192 -24.05 -7.26 15.67
N ALA A 193 -23.35 -6.32 16.30
CA ALA A 193 -22.01 -5.90 15.87
C ALA A 193 -20.99 -7.04 15.90
N VAL A 194 -21.01 -7.87 16.96
CA VAL A 194 -20.16 -9.06 17.04
C VAL A 194 -20.54 -10.09 15.97
N GLY A 195 -21.84 -10.29 15.72
CA GLY A 195 -22.32 -11.15 14.63
C GLY A 195 -21.80 -10.72 13.26
N GLU A 196 -21.90 -9.41 12.95
CA GLU A 196 -21.37 -8.83 11.70
C GLU A 196 -19.85 -9.02 11.59
N CYS A 197 -19.09 -8.79 12.66
CA CYS A 197 -17.65 -9.06 12.69
C CYS A 197 -17.32 -10.54 12.44
N LEU A 198 -18.09 -11.47 13.03
CA LEU A 198 -17.88 -12.90 12.85
C LEU A 198 -18.18 -13.35 11.42
N ASP A 199 -19.25 -12.84 10.80
CA ASP A 199 -19.56 -13.12 9.40
C ASP A 199 -18.43 -12.64 8.48
N GLN A 200 -17.83 -11.49 8.79
CA GLN A 200 -16.72 -10.93 8.03
C GLN A 200 -15.40 -11.71 8.25
N ILE A 201 -15.08 -12.12 9.48
CA ILE A 201 -13.93 -13.02 9.75
C ILE A 201 -14.15 -14.36 9.05
N LYS A 202 -15.39 -14.80 8.91
CA LYS A 202 -15.73 -16.04 8.23
C LYS A 202 -15.47 -15.96 6.72
N GLU A 203 -15.82 -14.85 6.09
CA GLU A 203 -15.47 -14.59 4.68
C GLU A 203 -13.94 -14.56 4.49
N LEU A 204 -13.21 -13.91 5.40
CA LEU A 204 -11.74 -13.92 5.41
C LEU A 204 -11.17 -15.33 5.53
N TYR A 205 -11.71 -16.11 6.47
CA TYR A 205 -11.30 -17.49 6.69
C TYR A 205 -11.50 -18.31 5.42
N GLU A 206 -12.70 -18.26 4.83
CA GLU A 206 -13.03 -18.95 3.58
C GLU A 206 -12.13 -18.52 2.43
N TYR A 207 -11.76 -17.24 2.34
CA TYR A 207 -10.83 -16.75 1.33
C TYR A 207 -9.46 -17.43 1.44
N PHE A 208 -8.89 -17.53 2.65
CA PHE A 208 -7.57 -18.14 2.84
C PHE A 208 -7.60 -19.66 2.72
N THR A 209 -8.61 -20.31 3.29
CA THR A 209 -8.69 -21.78 3.34
C THR A 209 -9.43 -22.40 2.15
N GLY A 210 -10.10 -21.59 1.33
CA GLY A 210 -10.98 -22.01 0.23
C GLY A 210 -12.25 -22.74 0.64
N SER A 211 -12.49 -22.89 1.94
CA SER A 211 -13.58 -23.70 2.45
C SER A 211 -13.95 -23.33 3.88
N LEU A 212 -15.26 -23.32 4.12
CA LEU A 212 -15.85 -23.22 5.46
C LEU A 212 -16.07 -24.57 6.14
N GLU A 213 -15.66 -25.67 5.51
CA GLU A 213 -15.73 -26.98 6.16
C GLU A 213 -14.91 -26.97 7.46
N LEU A 214 -15.41 -27.65 8.48
CA LEU A 214 -14.74 -27.75 9.79
C LEU A 214 -13.34 -28.40 9.71
N SER A 215 -13.07 -29.11 8.61
CA SER A 215 -11.78 -29.70 8.26
C SER A 215 -10.79 -28.71 7.66
N ALA A 216 -11.26 -27.61 7.08
CA ALA A 216 -10.40 -26.56 6.56
C ALA A 216 -9.67 -25.92 7.73
N ARG A 217 -8.38 -25.66 7.58
CA ARG A 217 -7.54 -25.09 8.63
C ARG A 217 -6.66 -24.02 8.02
N MET A 218 -6.69 -22.85 8.63
CA MET A 218 -5.78 -21.77 8.27
C MET A 218 -4.39 -22.13 8.80
N GLU A 219 -3.35 -22.07 7.97
CA GLU A 219 -1.98 -22.35 8.35
C GLU A 219 -1.27 -21.14 9.00
N ARG A 220 -0.13 -21.39 9.65
CA ARG A 220 0.63 -20.34 10.34
C ARG A 220 1.14 -19.26 9.40
N ALA A 221 1.51 -19.66 8.19
CA ALA A 221 1.90 -18.73 7.15
C ALA A 221 0.72 -17.85 6.72
N GLU A 222 -0.50 -18.39 6.68
CA GLU A 222 -1.72 -17.67 6.27
C GLU A 222 -2.17 -16.67 7.32
N LEU A 223 -2.15 -17.03 8.61
CA LEU A 223 -2.41 -16.06 9.67
C LEU A 223 -1.37 -14.93 9.65
N ALA A 224 -0.09 -15.27 9.47
CA ALA A 224 0.96 -14.26 9.36
C ALA A 224 0.70 -13.33 8.16
N TYR A 225 0.31 -13.89 7.01
CA TYR A 225 -0.04 -13.12 5.83
C TYR A 225 -1.24 -12.20 6.09
N LEU A 226 -2.31 -12.71 6.70
CA LEU A 226 -3.50 -11.93 7.07
C LEU A 226 -3.13 -10.74 7.97
N LEU A 227 -2.45 -10.99 9.08
CA LEU A 227 -2.03 -9.93 10.01
C LEU A 227 -1.07 -8.93 9.35
N HIS A 228 -0.23 -9.38 8.43
CA HIS A 228 0.65 -8.52 7.66
C HIS A 228 -0.10 -7.59 6.71
N VAL A 229 -0.98 -8.15 5.88
CA VAL A 229 -1.74 -7.42 4.87
C VAL A 229 -2.73 -6.44 5.50
N CYS A 230 -3.23 -6.75 6.69
CA CYS A 230 -4.02 -5.83 7.50
C CYS A 230 -3.16 -4.80 8.26
N GLY A 231 -1.84 -4.78 8.05
CA GLY A 231 -0.92 -3.88 8.74
C GLY A 231 -0.95 -4.01 10.27
N CYS A 232 -1.40 -5.16 10.78
CA CYS A 232 -1.37 -5.47 12.19
C CYS A 232 0.07 -5.81 12.62
N THR A 233 0.82 -6.51 11.76
CA THR A 233 2.20 -6.91 12.06
C THR A 233 3.15 -6.60 10.92
N ASN A 234 4.38 -6.16 11.23
CA ASN A 234 5.48 -6.28 10.28
C ASN A 234 6.14 -7.66 10.47
N THR A 235 5.72 -8.64 9.67
CA THR A 235 6.18 -10.04 9.80
C THR A 235 7.67 -10.26 9.53
N LYS A 236 8.35 -9.29 8.89
CA LYS A 236 9.81 -9.30 8.73
C LYS A 236 10.54 -9.01 10.03
N VAL A 237 9.90 -8.30 10.96
CA VAL A 237 10.47 -7.98 12.26
C VAL A 237 10.25 -9.19 13.17
N ALA A 238 11.28 -9.59 13.90
CA ALA A 238 11.23 -10.73 14.83
C ALA A 238 10.02 -10.67 15.79
N GLU A 239 9.57 -9.47 16.14
CA GLU A 239 8.41 -9.21 16.98
C GLU A 239 7.07 -9.63 16.32
N GLY A 240 6.90 -9.44 15.02
CA GLY A 240 5.68 -9.84 14.29
C GLY A 240 5.55 -11.36 14.23
N GLN A 241 6.67 -12.05 13.94
CA GLN A 241 6.68 -13.52 13.95
C GLN A 241 6.44 -14.08 15.36
N GLN A 242 7.03 -13.48 16.40
CA GLN A 242 6.76 -13.87 17.79
C GLN A 242 5.28 -13.73 18.15
N CYS A 243 4.60 -12.71 17.63
CA CYS A 243 3.18 -12.50 17.85
C CYS A 243 2.32 -13.57 17.18
N VAL A 244 2.58 -13.90 15.92
CA VAL A 244 1.91 -15.02 15.21
C VAL A 244 2.10 -16.32 15.97
N ASP A 245 3.33 -16.59 16.43
CA ASP A 245 3.68 -17.81 17.15
C ASP A 245 3.01 -17.89 18.51
N PHE A 246 2.84 -16.73 19.15
CA PHE A 246 2.11 -16.61 20.40
C PHE A 246 0.62 -16.91 20.16
N CYS A 247 0.00 -16.31 19.14
CA CYS A 247 -1.40 -16.57 18.81
C CYS A 247 -1.64 -18.05 18.49
N TYR A 248 -0.76 -18.68 17.72
CA TYR A 248 -0.83 -20.11 17.36
C TYR A 248 -0.71 -21.06 18.55
N ARG A 249 0.27 -20.81 19.41
CA ARG A 249 0.50 -21.67 20.59
C ARG A 249 -0.67 -21.59 21.57
N ASN A 250 -1.27 -20.41 21.70
CA ASN A 250 -2.30 -20.16 22.69
C ASN A 250 -3.73 -20.43 22.20
N SER A 251 -3.95 -20.57 20.89
CA SER A 251 -5.25 -20.96 20.31
C SER A 251 -5.53 -22.48 20.37
N GLY A 252 -4.55 -23.28 20.80
CA GLY A 252 -4.66 -24.74 20.85
C GLY A 252 -4.62 -25.42 19.47
N ALA A 253 -4.21 -24.72 18.42
CA ALA A 253 -4.13 -25.28 17.05
C ALA A 253 -3.02 -26.33 16.87
N GLY A 254 -1.95 -26.27 17.68
CA GLY A 254 -0.77 -27.09 17.46
C GLY A 254 -0.15 -26.84 16.09
N ASP A 255 0.39 -27.89 15.47
CA ASP A 255 0.96 -27.84 14.11
C ASP A 255 -0.07 -28.04 13.00
N ASP A 256 -1.32 -28.39 13.35
CA ASP A 256 -2.34 -28.78 12.38
C ASP A 256 -3.05 -27.58 11.73
N GLY A 257 -2.81 -26.34 12.17
CA GLY A 257 -3.50 -25.14 11.68
C GLY A 257 -4.73 -24.76 12.52
N LEU A 258 -5.20 -23.52 12.36
CA LEU A 258 -6.33 -22.92 13.06
C LEU A 258 -7.64 -23.29 12.38
N THR A 259 -8.58 -23.86 13.14
CA THR A 259 -10.00 -23.87 12.76
C THR A 259 -10.59 -22.45 12.88
N PHE A 260 -11.75 -22.20 12.28
CA PHE A 260 -12.40 -20.88 12.37
C PHE A 260 -12.59 -20.37 13.83
N PRO A 261 -13.09 -21.16 14.79
CA PRO A 261 -13.17 -20.71 16.18
C PRO A 261 -11.80 -20.39 16.80
N GLN A 262 -10.76 -21.15 16.43
CA GLN A 262 -9.40 -20.90 16.90
C GLN A 262 -8.79 -19.66 16.26
N LEU A 263 -9.14 -19.32 15.01
CA LEU A 263 -8.76 -18.05 14.39
C LEU A 263 -9.36 -16.88 15.18
N VAL A 264 -10.67 -16.92 15.48
CA VAL A 264 -11.32 -15.87 16.27
C VAL A 264 -10.61 -15.72 17.63
N GLY A 265 -10.33 -16.83 18.31
CA GLY A 265 -9.55 -16.83 19.55
C GLY A 265 -8.16 -16.23 19.39
N ALA A 266 -7.43 -16.59 18.32
CA ALA A 266 -6.12 -16.03 18.01
C ALA A 266 -6.16 -14.52 17.76
N LEU A 267 -7.19 -14.01 17.07
CA LEU A 267 -7.37 -12.58 16.84
C LEU A 267 -7.69 -11.84 18.15
N MET A 268 -8.49 -12.42 19.05
CA MET A 268 -8.75 -11.84 20.37
C MET A 268 -7.48 -11.79 21.23
N ILE A 269 -6.70 -12.88 21.23
CA ILE A 269 -5.39 -12.96 21.90
C ILE A 269 -4.46 -11.87 21.34
N TYR A 270 -4.45 -11.70 20.02
CA TYR A 270 -3.68 -10.67 19.35
C TYR A 270 -4.10 -9.26 19.81
N THR A 271 -5.40 -8.95 19.82
CA THR A 271 -5.92 -7.65 20.29
C THR A 271 -5.48 -7.37 21.71
N HIS A 272 -5.63 -8.35 22.60
CA HIS A 272 -5.27 -8.21 24.00
C HIS A 272 -3.76 -7.96 24.16
N TRP A 273 -2.92 -8.72 23.44
CA TRP A 273 -1.48 -8.53 23.44
C TRP A 273 -1.07 -7.15 22.91
N ALA A 274 -1.63 -6.72 21.78
CA ALA A 274 -1.34 -5.42 21.19
C ALA A 274 -1.70 -4.27 22.15
N ARG A 275 -2.84 -4.42 22.85
CA ARG A 275 -3.31 -3.45 23.84
C ARG A 275 -2.44 -3.37 25.08
N GLN A 276 -1.98 -4.51 25.61
CA GLN A 276 -1.05 -4.50 26.74
C GLN A 276 0.25 -3.76 26.40
N ARG A 277 0.72 -3.87 25.15
CA ARG A 277 1.96 -3.18 24.71
C ARG A 277 1.76 -1.70 24.42
N SER A 278 0.58 -1.27 24.01
CA SER A 278 0.30 0.15 23.76
C SER A 278 0.09 0.96 25.05
N GLY A 279 0.00 0.30 26.21
CA GLY A 279 -0.25 0.97 27.49
C GLY A 279 -1.65 1.56 27.62
N ALA A 280 -2.59 1.15 26.75
CA ALA A 280 -3.95 1.67 26.76
C ALA A 280 -4.77 1.11 27.94
N GLU A 281 -4.84 1.87 29.02
CA GLU A 281 -5.72 1.62 30.17
C GLU A 281 -7.15 2.14 29.86
N GLY A 282 -8.19 1.30 30.06
CA GLY A 282 -9.57 1.79 30.24
C GLY A 282 -10.70 1.45 29.25
N GLY A 283 -10.50 0.66 28.19
CA GLY A 283 -11.60 0.16 27.31
C GLY A 283 -12.02 -1.30 27.58
N ALA A 284 -13.17 -1.77 27.06
CA ALA A 284 -13.45 -3.21 27.02
C ALA A 284 -12.60 -3.88 25.93
N VAL A 285 -12.17 -5.14 26.10
CA VAL A 285 -11.42 -5.87 25.05
C VAL A 285 -12.28 -6.03 23.79
N SER A 286 -13.60 -6.13 23.96
CA SER A 286 -14.58 -6.14 22.87
C SER A 286 -14.48 -4.93 21.96
N ASP A 287 -14.26 -3.74 22.52
CA ASP A 287 -14.20 -2.50 21.75
C ASP A 287 -12.92 -2.48 20.90
N SER A 288 -11.78 -2.82 21.51
CA SER A 288 -10.50 -2.96 20.80
C SER A 288 -10.51 -4.08 19.77
N PHE A 289 -11.29 -5.15 19.99
CA PHE A 289 -11.45 -6.24 19.04
C PHE A 289 -12.33 -5.80 17.86
N GLY A 290 -13.43 -5.10 18.12
CA GLY A 290 -14.26 -4.48 17.09
C GLY A 290 -13.48 -3.48 16.24
N GLU A 291 -12.66 -2.63 16.85
CA GLU A 291 -11.75 -1.72 16.15
C GLU A 291 -10.71 -2.48 15.32
N LEU A 292 -10.04 -3.48 15.90
CA LEU A 292 -9.07 -4.30 15.16
C LEU A 292 -9.72 -4.99 13.96
N VAL A 293 -10.88 -5.62 14.14
CA VAL A 293 -11.54 -6.38 13.09
C VAL A 293 -12.14 -5.43 12.06
N GLY A 294 -12.90 -4.43 12.49
CA GLY A 294 -13.58 -3.48 11.61
C GLY A 294 -12.63 -2.52 10.91
N GLU A 295 -11.90 -1.71 11.66
CA GLU A 295 -11.04 -0.65 11.13
C GLU A 295 -9.67 -1.17 10.71
N GLY A 296 -9.14 -2.17 11.42
CA GLY A 296 -7.82 -2.73 11.13
C GLY A 296 -7.85 -3.74 9.99
N ILE A 297 -8.54 -4.86 10.19
CA ILE A 297 -8.48 -6.03 9.33
C ILE A 297 -9.37 -5.85 8.11
N LEU A 298 -10.64 -5.52 8.33
CA LEU A 298 -11.65 -5.53 7.29
C LEU A 298 -11.61 -4.31 6.42
N GLU A 299 -11.47 -3.10 6.97
CA GLU A 299 -11.35 -1.91 6.12
C GLU A 299 -10.20 -2.09 5.12
N LYS A 300 -9.03 -2.54 5.59
CA LYS A 300 -7.87 -2.77 4.72
C LYS A 300 -8.09 -3.95 3.76
N PHE A 301 -8.62 -5.06 4.24
CA PHE A 301 -8.91 -6.20 3.36
C PHE A 301 -9.95 -5.83 2.29
N LEU A 302 -11.00 -5.10 2.64
CA LEU A 302 -12.05 -4.63 1.73
C LEU A 302 -11.55 -3.57 0.77
N LEU A 303 -10.74 -2.60 1.21
CA LEU A 303 -10.08 -1.64 0.33
C LEU A 303 -9.19 -2.35 -0.70
N THR A 304 -8.57 -3.45 -0.29
CA THR A 304 -7.83 -4.34 -1.19
C THR A 304 -8.74 -5.11 -2.15
N ASN A 305 -9.96 -5.44 -1.70
CA ASN A 305 -10.93 -6.21 -2.46
C ASN A 305 -11.64 -5.46 -3.58
N GLN A 306 -11.50 -4.13 -3.67
CA GLN A 306 -12.24 -3.32 -4.65
C GLN A 306 -11.53 -3.27 -6.01
N ASP A 307 -11.31 -4.43 -6.64
CA ASP A 307 -10.86 -4.48 -8.03
C ASP A 307 -11.52 -5.57 -8.87
N GLU A 308 -11.47 -5.37 -10.19
CA GLU A 308 -12.12 -6.23 -11.18
C GLU A 308 -11.59 -7.68 -11.15
N VAL A 309 -10.35 -7.89 -10.71
CA VAL A 309 -9.73 -9.23 -10.62
C VAL A 309 -10.31 -10.00 -9.45
N ARG A 310 -10.42 -9.37 -8.29
CA ARG A 310 -11.05 -9.98 -7.11
C ARG A 310 -12.54 -10.17 -7.33
N ASP A 311 -13.24 -9.22 -7.95
CA ASP A 311 -14.64 -9.40 -8.37
C ASP A 311 -14.79 -10.63 -9.29
N ALA A 312 -13.86 -10.83 -10.23
CA ALA A 312 -13.85 -12.01 -11.09
C ALA A 312 -13.58 -13.31 -10.32
N LEU A 313 -12.61 -13.31 -9.41
CA LEU A 313 -12.29 -14.45 -8.54
C LEU A 313 -13.46 -14.82 -7.63
N GLN A 314 -14.18 -13.84 -7.09
CA GLN A 314 -15.36 -14.04 -6.26
C GLN A 314 -16.62 -14.40 -7.06
N SER A 315 -16.56 -14.36 -8.40
CA SER A 315 -17.71 -14.74 -9.21
C SER A 315 -18.05 -16.23 -9.00
N PRO A 316 -19.36 -16.59 -8.91
CA PRO A 316 -19.76 -17.96 -8.58
C PRO A 316 -19.17 -19.04 -9.50
N ALA A 317 -18.95 -18.72 -10.78
CA ALA A 317 -18.38 -19.65 -11.74
C ALA A 317 -16.89 -19.93 -11.48
N ILE A 318 -16.11 -18.91 -11.09
CA ILE A 318 -14.68 -19.08 -10.79
C ILE A 318 -14.52 -19.76 -9.43
N GLN A 319 -15.34 -19.41 -8.44
CA GLN A 319 -15.37 -20.10 -7.15
C GLN A 319 -15.71 -21.59 -7.29
N GLU A 320 -16.71 -21.92 -8.12
CA GLU A 320 -17.02 -23.32 -8.44
C GLU A 320 -15.84 -24.03 -9.10
N PHE A 321 -15.19 -23.38 -10.06
CA PHE A 321 -14.03 -23.92 -10.73
C PHE A 321 -12.85 -24.19 -9.77
N ILE A 322 -12.54 -23.22 -8.89
CA ILE A 322 -11.49 -23.35 -7.87
C ILE A 322 -11.82 -24.51 -6.95
N ARG A 323 -13.06 -24.61 -6.46
CA ARG A 323 -13.50 -25.69 -5.56
C ARG A 323 -13.37 -27.07 -6.20
N GLN A 324 -13.77 -27.22 -7.46
CA GLN A 324 -13.67 -28.47 -8.21
C GLN A 324 -12.22 -28.90 -8.49
N ASN A 325 -11.27 -27.96 -8.45
CA ASN A 325 -9.88 -28.20 -8.77
C ASN A 325 -8.92 -27.89 -7.61
N TRP A 326 -9.44 -27.74 -6.38
CA TRP A 326 -8.69 -27.30 -5.21
C TRP A 326 -7.40 -28.11 -5.01
N ASP A 327 -7.52 -29.43 -4.84
CA ASP A 327 -6.39 -30.33 -4.62
C ASP A 327 -5.31 -30.25 -5.72
N LYS A 328 -5.73 -29.98 -6.96
CA LYS A 328 -4.81 -29.87 -8.11
C LYS A 328 -4.08 -28.53 -8.08
N LEU A 329 -4.81 -27.44 -7.85
CA LEU A 329 -4.23 -26.10 -7.71
C LEU A 329 -3.28 -26.05 -6.52
N GLU A 330 -3.68 -26.62 -5.39
CA GLU A 330 -2.85 -26.72 -4.19
C GLU A 330 -1.58 -27.53 -4.47
N SER A 331 -1.70 -28.65 -5.19
CA SER A 331 -0.52 -29.44 -5.57
C SER A 331 0.44 -28.66 -6.48
N VAL A 332 -0.07 -27.83 -7.39
CA VAL A 332 0.77 -26.92 -8.21
C VAL A 332 1.45 -25.88 -7.33
N PHE A 333 0.73 -25.28 -6.40
CA PHE A 333 1.28 -24.34 -5.43
C PHE A 333 2.41 -24.96 -4.61
N VAL A 334 2.20 -26.14 -4.02
CA VAL A 334 3.22 -26.85 -3.23
C VAL A 334 4.45 -27.18 -4.06
N LYS A 335 4.29 -27.60 -5.31
CA LYS A 335 5.42 -27.86 -6.23
C LYS A 335 6.21 -26.59 -6.54
N SER A 336 5.52 -25.47 -6.72
CA SER A 336 6.14 -24.16 -6.97
C SER A 336 6.88 -23.65 -5.72
N ALA A 337 6.31 -23.85 -4.53
CA ALA A 337 6.91 -23.48 -3.25
C ALA A 337 8.19 -24.28 -2.94
N ALA A 338 8.22 -25.58 -3.27
CA ALA A 338 9.34 -26.46 -2.95
C ALA A 338 10.65 -26.17 -3.74
N ARG A 339 10.61 -25.34 -4.79
CA ARG A 339 11.77 -25.10 -5.66
C ARG A 339 12.79 -24.13 -5.09
N ASP A 340 12.40 -23.25 -4.18
CA ASP A 340 13.26 -22.16 -3.74
C ASP A 340 14.13 -22.49 -2.52
N ASP A 341 13.73 -23.46 -1.70
CA ASP A 341 14.31 -23.56 -0.36
C ASP A 341 15.66 -24.28 -0.29
N GLY A 342 16.14 -24.96 -1.34
CA GLY A 342 17.49 -25.56 -1.41
C GLY A 342 17.91 -26.46 -0.23
N GLY A 343 17.01 -26.74 0.70
CA GLY A 343 17.30 -27.18 2.05
C GLY A 343 16.19 -28.09 2.53
N ALA A 344 16.59 -29.23 3.09
CA ALA A 344 15.72 -30.35 3.47
C ALA A 344 14.79 -30.08 4.66
N GLY A 345 14.31 -28.84 4.84
CA GLY A 345 13.68 -28.34 6.06
C GLY A 345 12.33 -27.65 5.84
N GLY A 346 11.45 -28.22 5.01
CA GLY A 346 10.02 -28.33 5.33
C GLY A 346 9.20 -27.07 5.64
N ARG A 347 9.46 -25.92 5.01
CA ARG A 347 8.44 -24.85 4.99
C ARG A 347 7.55 -25.03 3.77
N ARG A 348 6.55 -25.91 3.91
CA ARG A 348 5.34 -25.80 3.08
C ARG A 348 4.79 -24.38 3.25
N GLY A 349 4.31 -23.79 2.16
CA GLY A 349 3.31 -22.72 2.29
C GLY A 349 3.70 -21.35 1.76
N ARG A 350 4.85 -21.16 1.10
CA ARG A 350 5.17 -19.88 0.45
C ARG A 350 5.76 -20.06 -0.94
N VAL A 351 5.26 -19.31 -1.92
CA VAL A 351 5.81 -19.26 -3.28
C VAL A 351 6.49 -17.91 -3.48
N SER A 352 7.76 -17.91 -3.87
CA SER A 352 8.50 -16.67 -4.19
C SER A 352 8.12 -16.11 -5.56
N VAL A 353 8.66 -14.94 -5.90
CA VAL A 353 8.55 -14.37 -7.25
C VAL A 353 9.14 -15.33 -8.30
N GLU A 354 10.30 -15.93 -8.00
CA GLU A 354 10.98 -16.90 -8.87
C GLU A 354 10.12 -18.15 -9.10
N GLY A 355 9.45 -18.64 -8.04
CA GLY A 355 8.51 -19.75 -8.11
C GLY A 355 7.32 -19.47 -9.04
N ILE A 356 6.73 -18.26 -8.95
CA ILE A 356 5.64 -17.81 -9.85
C ILE A 356 6.14 -17.69 -11.28
N GLN A 357 7.29 -17.06 -11.49
CA GLN A 357 7.86 -16.89 -12.83
C GLN A 357 8.12 -18.25 -13.49
N ALA A 358 8.69 -19.20 -12.76
CA ALA A 358 8.95 -20.54 -13.26
C ALA A 358 7.63 -21.26 -13.60
N LEU A 359 6.61 -21.16 -12.75
CA LEU A 359 5.31 -21.75 -13.01
C LEU A 359 4.68 -21.20 -14.30
N LEU A 360 4.60 -19.88 -14.43
CA LEU A 360 3.94 -19.24 -15.57
C LEU A 360 4.68 -19.49 -16.90
N GLN A 361 6.01 -19.63 -16.86
CA GLN A 361 6.79 -20.09 -18.01
C GLN A 361 6.42 -21.52 -18.41
N GLN A 362 6.26 -22.43 -17.44
CA GLN A 362 5.90 -23.81 -17.73
C GLN A 362 4.42 -23.99 -18.10
N ALA A 363 3.57 -23.05 -17.72
CA ALA A 363 2.18 -22.95 -18.15
C ALA A 363 2.03 -22.29 -19.54
N ASP A 364 3.14 -21.97 -20.21
CA ASP A 364 3.18 -21.25 -21.49
C ASP A 364 2.46 -19.88 -21.47
N LEU A 365 2.29 -19.27 -20.29
CA LEU A 365 1.68 -17.93 -20.14
C LEU A 365 2.70 -16.82 -20.39
N LEU A 366 3.98 -17.08 -20.15
CA LEU A 366 5.08 -16.15 -20.39
C LEU A 366 5.85 -16.53 -21.66
N VAL A 367 5.24 -16.27 -22.83
CA VAL A 367 5.87 -16.57 -24.13
C VAL A 367 6.90 -15.49 -24.47
N ALA A 368 8.18 -15.84 -24.46
CA ALA A 368 9.22 -14.95 -24.96
C ALA A 368 9.07 -14.76 -26.47
N GLY A 369 8.86 -13.52 -26.92
CA GLY A 369 8.94 -13.20 -28.34
C GLY A 369 10.36 -13.51 -28.85
N ALA A 370 10.47 -14.16 -30.03
CA ALA A 370 11.72 -14.69 -30.59
C ALA A 370 12.88 -13.68 -30.73
N ASN A 371 12.63 -12.38 -30.55
CA ASN A 371 13.58 -11.29 -30.75
C ASN A 371 13.79 -10.39 -29.52
N GLU A 372 13.21 -10.68 -28.36
CA GLU A 372 13.39 -9.85 -27.16
C GLU A 372 14.60 -10.33 -26.35
N ALA A 373 15.77 -9.72 -26.57
CA ALA A 373 16.98 -9.95 -25.78
C ALA A 373 16.79 -9.70 -24.27
N ASN A 374 15.70 -9.02 -23.88
CA ASN A 374 15.33 -8.68 -22.50
C ASN A 374 14.02 -9.35 -22.04
N ALA A 375 13.56 -10.42 -22.70
CA ALA A 375 12.29 -11.07 -22.34
C ALA A 375 12.26 -11.57 -20.88
N GLN A 376 13.37 -12.13 -20.39
CA GLN A 376 13.46 -12.62 -19.01
C GLN A 376 13.32 -11.51 -17.97
N ASP A 377 13.97 -10.36 -18.18
CA ASP A 377 13.87 -9.20 -17.29
C ASP A 377 12.45 -8.62 -17.29
N LYS A 378 11.80 -8.60 -18.46
CA LYS A 378 10.40 -8.17 -18.60
C LYS A 378 9.46 -9.12 -17.86
N HIS A 379 9.61 -10.44 -18.04
CA HIS A 379 8.83 -11.45 -17.33
C HIS A 379 9.01 -11.36 -15.81
N ARG A 380 10.25 -11.15 -15.36
CA ARG A 380 10.56 -10.97 -13.94
C ARG A 380 9.85 -9.73 -13.38
N ARG A 381 9.99 -8.57 -14.02
CA ARG A 381 9.33 -7.33 -13.58
C ARG A 381 7.81 -7.44 -13.57
N LEU A 382 7.25 -8.17 -14.53
CA LEU A 382 5.83 -8.46 -14.58
C LEU A 382 5.40 -9.29 -13.35
N CYS A 383 6.11 -10.38 -13.06
CA CYS A 383 5.86 -11.22 -11.89
C CYS A 383 6.04 -10.44 -10.58
N GLU A 384 7.10 -9.64 -10.44
CA GLU A 384 7.34 -8.75 -9.30
C GLU A 384 6.17 -7.79 -9.09
N LYS A 385 5.70 -7.14 -10.16
CA LYS A 385 4.53 -6.25 -10.11
C LYS A 385 3.30 -6.98 -9.59
N GLY A 386 2.95 -8.13 -10.17
CA GLY A 386 1.79 -8.92 -9.72
C GLY A 386 1.94 -9.43 -8.29
N PHE A 387 3.13 -9.85 -7.90
CA PHE A 387 3.45 -10.34 -6.56
C PHE A 387 3.26 -9.25 -5.50
N TYR A 388 3.81 -8.05 -5.73
CA TYR A 388 3.68 -6.94 -4.79
C TYR A 388 2.28 -6.31 -4.78
N GLN A 389 1.56 -6.35 -5.91
CA GLN A 389 0.16 -5.89 -5.96
C GLN A 389 -0.74 -6.68 -5.00
N VAL A 390 -0.59 -8.01 -4.93
CA VAL A 390 -1.40 -8.84 -4.01
C VAL A 390 -1.05 -8.63 -2.54
N GLN A 391 0.13 -8.06 -2.27
CA GLN A 391 0.56 -7.71 -0.91
C GLN A 391 0.16 -6.29 -0.49
N ASN A 392 -0.62 -5.57 -1.31
CA ASN A 392 -1.04 -4.18 -1.06
C ASN A 392 0.05 -3.13 -1.01
N ASP A 393 1.15 -3.35 -1.74
CA ASP A 393 2.29 -2.45 -1.62
C ASP A 393 2.23 -1.23 -2.56
N PRO A 394 2.46 -0.02 -2.01
CA PRO A 394 3.46 0.88 -2.60
C PRO A 394 4.58 1.27 -1.60
N THR A 395 4.65 0.65 -0.43
CA THR A 395 5.57 0.96 0.67
C THR A 395 6.63 -0.12 0.88
N VAL A 396 7.81 0.13 0.30
CA VAL A 396 9.18 -0.42 0.46
C VAL A 396 9.52 -1.21 1.76
N GLN A 397 8.72 -1.16 2.82
CA GLN A 397 8.88 -1.84 4.10
C GLN A 397 8.12 -3.18 4.25
N LEU A 398 7.20 -3.56 3.35
CA LEU A 398 6.25 -4.66 3.59
C LEU A 398 6.34 -5.89 2.64
N GLU A 399 7.46 -6.13 1.96
CA GLU A 399 7.53 -7.23 0.97
C GLU A 399 7.63 -8.64 1.63
N LEU A 400 6.54 -9.37 1.81
CA LEU A 400 6.62 -10.79 2.24
C LEU A 400 7.52 -11.58 1.27
N ASP A 401 8.31 -12.49 1.84
CA ASP A 401 9.27 -13.34 1.09
C ASP A 401 8.59 -14.40 0.20
N GLY A 402 7.28 -14.60 0.37
CA GLY A 402 6.48 -15.42 -0.53
C GLY A 402 4.98 -15.28 -0.29
N LEU A 403 4.19 -15.76 -1.25
CA LEU A 403 2.74 -15.78 -1.19
C LEU A 403 2.23 -17.10 -0.63
N VAL A 404 1.18 -17.03 0.20
CA VAL A 404 0.38 -18.19 0.60
C VAL A 404 -0.65 -18.53 -0.49
N PHE A 405 -1.41 -19.62 -0.32
CA PHE A 405 -2.16 -20.22 -1.43
C PHE A 405 -3.19 -19.29 -2.10
N ALA A 406 -4.08 -18.66 -1.33
CA ALA A 406 -5.09 -17.76 -1.90
C ALA A 406 -4.48 -16.52 -2.62
N PRO A 407 -3.54 -15.77 -2.00
CA PRO A 407 -2.76 -14.74 -2.67
C PRO A 407 -2.01 -15.21 -3.91
N PHE A 408 -1.53 -16.46 -3.93
CA PHE A 408 -0.91 -17.04 -5.12
C PHE A 408 -1.90 -17.13 -6.29
N LEU A 409 -3.13 -17.62 -6.07
CA LEU A 409 -4.17 -17.68 -7.11
C LEU A 409 -4.52 -16.28 -7.61
N GLU A 410 -4.61 -15.31 -6.71
CA GLU A 410 -4.83 -13.92 -7.06
C GLU A 410 -3.69 -13.32 -7.88
N CYS A 411 -2.43 -13.64 -7.53
CA CYS A 411 -1.27 -13.19 -8.27
C CYS A 411 -1.31 -13.70 -9.71
N VAL A 412 -1.63 -14.99 -9.90
CA VAL A 412 -1.83 -15.59 -11.23
C VAL A 412 -2.93 -14.85 -12.00
N ALA A 413 -4.06 -14.58 -11.35
CA ALA A 413 -5.19 -13.88 -11.96
C ALA A 413 -4.84 -12.44 -12.39
N ARG A 414 -4.09 -11.69 -11.57
CA ARG A 414 -3.61 -10.34 -11.91
C ARG A 414 -2.62 -10.36 -13.06
N LEU A 415 -1.68 -11.31 -13.03
CA LEU A 415 -0.71 -11.49 -14.10
C LEU A 415 -1.41 -11.85 -15.41
N ALA A 416 -2.49 -12.62 -15.36
CA ALA A 416 -3.33 -12.90 -16.53
C ALA A 416 -3.91 -11.63 -17.15
N GLN A 417 -4.40 -10.70 -16.33
CA GLN A 417 -4.95 -9.43 -16.83
C GLN A 417 -3.91 -8.62 -17.61
N GLU A 418 -2.66 -8.63 -17.14
CA GLU A 418 -1.54 -7.92 -17.77
C GLU A 418 -0.96 -8.68 -18.99
N ILE A 419 -1.02 -10.02 -18.99
CA ILE A 419 -0.55 -10.86 -20.10
C ILE A 419 -1.55 -10.81 -21.27
N PHE A 420 -2.84 -10.95 -20.96
CA PHE A 420 -3.92 -10.88 -21.94
C PHE A 420 -4.39 -9.42 -22.09
N ASP A 421 -3.54 -8.54 -22.63
CA ASP A 421 -3.84 -7.11 -22.87
C ASP A 421 -4.89 -6.89 -23.99
N GLU A 422 -5.67 -7.92 -24.35
CA GLU A 422 -6.74 -7.82 -25.32
C GLU A 422 -8.02 -7.26 -24.68
N ASP A 423 -8.50 -6.12 -25.17
CA ASP A 423 -9.77 -5.49 -24.76
C ASP A 423 -11.01 -6.35 -25.10
N SER A 424 -10.84 -7.35 -25.96
CA SER A 424 -11.91 -8.25 -26.40
C SER A 424 -12.35 -9.25 -25.32
N MET A 425 -11.49 -9.50 -24.34
CA MET A 425 -11.70 -10.50 -23.30
C MET A 425 -12.12 -9.85 -21.99
N SER A 426 -13.16 -10.38 -21.37
CA SER A 426 -13.53 -9.96 -20.01
C SER A 426 -12.47 -10.39 -18.99
N VAL A 427 -12.33 -9.64 -17.89
CA VAL A 427 -11.41 -10.00 -16.79
C VAL A 427 -11.68 -11.42 -16.30
N LYS A 428 -12.95 -11.81 -16.21
CA LYS A 428 -13.36 -13.16 -15.81
C LYS A 428 -12.82 -14.26 -16.74
N GLU A 429 -12.86 -14.06 -18.05
CA GLU A 429 -12.28 -15.01 -19.01
C GLU A 429 -10.76 -15.08 -18.90
N LYS A 430 -10.09 -13.93 -18.71
CA LYS A 430 -8.62 -13.87 -18.49
C LYS A 430 -8.23 -14.66 -17.23
N VAL A 431 -8.94 -14.44 -16.13
CA VAL A 431 -8.73 -15.18 -14.87
C VAL A 431 -8.94 -16.67 -15.09
N GLN A 432 -10.06 -17.07 -15.69
CA GLN A 432 -10.34 -18.49 -15.95
C GLN A 432 -9.25 -19.17 -16.78
N LEU A 433 -8.87 -18.57 -17.92
CA LEU A 433 -7.82 -19.12 -18.79
C LEU A 433 -6.47 -19.27 -18.08
N SER A 434 -6.13 -18.34 -17.18
CA SER A 434 -4.88 -18.43 -16.44
C SER A 434 -4.87 -19.58 -15.43
N LEU A 435 -5.99 -19.80 -14.73
CA LEU A 435 -6.13 -20.92 -13.80
C LEU A 435 -6.15 -22.25 -14.55
N ASP A 436 -6.83 -22.32 -15.71
CA ASP A 436 -6.81 -23.47 -16.60
C ASP A 436 -5.37 -23.79 -17.07
N ALA A 437 -4.61 -22.78 -17.50
CA ALA A 437 -3.22 -22.98 -17.94
C ALA A 437 -2.30 -23.47 -16.79
N VAL A 438 -2.50 -22.95 -15.58
CA VAL A 438 -1.80 -23.43 -14.38
C VAL A 438 -2.17 -24.88 -14.05
N LEU A 439 -3.43 -25.28 -14.25
CA LEU A 439 -3.86 -26.67 -14.10
C LEU A 439 -3.31 -27.59 -15.18
N ASP A 440 -3.19 -27.14 -16.43
CA ASP A 440 -2.59 -27.94 -17.50
C ASP A 440 -1.14 -28.31 -17.16
N ASN A 441 -0.41 -27.42 -16.47
CA ASN A 441 0.93 -27.72 -15.96
C ASN A 441 0.93 -28.91 -14.98
N TYR A 442 -0.09 -29.03 -14.13
CA TYR A 442 -0.23 -30.17 -13.22
C TYR A 442 -0.23 -31.50 -13.96
N PHE A 443 -0.95 -31.57 -15.08
CA PHE A 443 -1.07 -32.78 -15.89
C PHE A 443 0.21 -33.11 -16.67
N ARG A 444 0.98 -32.10 -17.08
CA ARG A 444 2.26 -32.30 -17.80
C ARG A 444 3.40 -32.79 -16.90
N THR A 445 3.31 -32.53 -15.60
CA THR A 445 4.39 -32.84 -14.62
C THR A 445 4.14 -34.12 -13.82
N ARG A 446 3.06 -34.85 -14.11
CA ARG A 446 2.82 -36.22 -13.65
C ARG A 446 3.24 -37.20 -14.74
#